data_AF-A0A328S8U9-F1
#
_entry.id   AF-A0A328S8U9-F1
#
_cell.length_a   1.000
_cell.length_b   1.000
_cell.length_c   1.000
_cell.angle_alpha   90.00
_cell.angle_beta   90.00
_cell.angle_gamma   90.00
#
_symmetry.space_group_name_H-M   'P 1'
#
loop_
_entity.id
_entity.type
_entity.pdbx_description
1 polymer ?
#
loop_
_entity_poly.entity_id
_entity_poly.type
_entity_poly.pdbx_seq_one_letter_code
_entity_poly.pdbx_strand_id
1 'polypeptide(L)'
;MITTEVKFNKGNFTITGTFVDKNGNKLANSKIRVNINGKAVYVKTDSNGTYTYSEMITVKTIKYNVYYGGSANYNSYTSSKTTLTVA
;
A
#
# COMPACT_ATOMS: atom_id res chain seq x y z
N MET A 1 -3.38 -5.34 -10.83
CA MET A 1 -2.19 -4.51 -10.59
C MET A 1 -2.46 -3.58 -9.41
N ILE A 2 -1.47 -3.41 -8.54
CA ILE A 2 -1.50 -2.42 -7.46
C ILE A 2 -0.49 -1.32 -7.78
N THR A 3 -0.91 -0.06 -7.71
CA THR A 3 -0.01 1.11 -7.75
C THR A 3 0.31 1.55 -6.33
N THR A 4 1.40 2.30 -6.15
CA THR A 4 1.80 2.82 -4.84
C THR A 4 2.51 4.15 -5.00
N GLU A 5 2.12 5.13 -4.20
CA GLU A 5 2.77 6.43 -4.02
C GLU A 5 2.96 6.66 -2.52
N VAL A 6 4.08 7.28 -2.14
CA VAL A 6 4.37 7.63 -0.75
C VAL A 6 4.61 9.12 -0.59
N LYS A 7 4.13 9.68 0.52
CA LYS A 7 4.38 11.05 0.94
C LYS A 7 4.86 11.05 2.38
N PHE A 8 5.83 11.90 2.68
CA PHE A 8 6.29 12.14 4.03
C PHE A 8 6.26 13.64 4.34
N ASN A 9 5.53 14.02 5.37
CA ASN A 9 5.38 15.42 5.76
C ASN A 9 5.40 15.54 7.29
N LYS A 10 6.39 16.27 7.83
CA LYS A 10 6.51 16.55 9.28
C LYS A 10 6.32 15.30 10.16
N GLY A 11 6.97 14.19 9.82
CA GLY A 11 6.85 12.93 10.56
C GLY A 11 5.68 12.03 10.15
N ASN A 12 4.71 12.54 9.38
CA ASN A 12 3.60 11.73 8.90
C ASN A 12 3.99 11.03 7.59
N PHE A 13 4.08 9.70 7.63
CA PHE A 13 4.21 8.86 6.45
C PHE A 13 2.83 8.45 5.97
N THR A 14 2.53 8.72 4.70
CA THR A 14 1.30 8.29 4.03
C THR A 14 1.67 7.46 2.81
N ILE A 15 1.05 6.30 2.68
CA ILE A 15 1.14 5.43 1.52
C ILE A 15 -0.26 5.25 0.93
N THR A 16 -0.38 5.59 -0.34
CA THR A 16 -1.64 5.52 -1.10
C THR A 16 -1.41 4.71 -2.37
N GLY A 17 -2.46 4.09 -2.88
CA GLY A 17 -2.40 3.44 -4.17
C GLY A 17 -3.75 2.95 -4.64
N THR A 18 -3.80 2.41 -5.85
CA THR A 18 -5.03 1.87 -6.43
C THR A 18 -4.87 0.40 -6.76
N PHE A 19 -5.93 -0.37 -6.58
CA PHE A 19 -6.00 -1.76 -7.00
C PHE A 19 -6.98 -1.89 -8.18
N VAL A 20 -6.45 -2.33 -9.32
CA VAL A 20 -7.21 -2.54 -10.54
C VAL A 20 -6.97 -3.92 -11.11
N ASP A 21 -7.91 -4.46 -11.88
CA ASP A 21 -7.67 -5.66 -12.69
C ASP A 21 -6.85 -5.33 -13.95
N LYS A 22 -6.62 -6.34 -14.81
CA LYS A 22 -5.86 -6.17 -16.06
C LYS A 22 -6.55 -5.27 -17.10
N ASN A 23 -7.86 -5.07 -16.96
CA ASN A 23 -8.67 -4.24 -17.85
C ASN A 23 -8.84 -2.82 -17.29
N GLY A 24 -8.27 -2.52 -16.13
CA GLY A 24 -8.37 -1.21 -15.46
C GLY A 24 -9.58 -1.07 -14.53
N ASN A 25 -10.38 -2.11 -14.32
CA ASN A 25 -11.53 -2.06 -13.43
C ASN A 25 -11.07 -1.91 -11.97
N LYS A 26 -11.69 -0.99 -11.24
CA LYS A 26 -11.38 -0.73 -9.83
C LYS A 26 -11.85 -1.89 -8.94
N LEU A 27 -10.99 -2.34 -8.04
CA LEU A 27 -11.28 -3.44 -7.13
C LEU A 27 -11.51 -2.89 -5.72
N ALA A 28 -12.78 -2.62 -5.40
CA ALA A 28 -13.20 -2.14 -4.08
C ALA A 28 -13.20 -3.25 -3.00
N ASN A 29 -13.24 -2.85 -1.73
CA ASN A 29 -13.32 -3.73 -0.54
C ASN A 29 -12.26 -4.85 -0.51
N SER A 30 -11.15 -4.65 -1.21
CA SER A 30 -10.06 -5.62 -1.30
C SER A 30 -9.07 -5.38 -0.17
N LYS A 31 -8.74 -6.45 0.57
CA LYS A 31 -7.84 -6.39 1.73
C LYS A 31 -6.38 -6.31 1.27
N ILE A 32 -5.78 -5.14 1.39
CA ILE A 32 -4.37 -4.88 1.07
C ILE A 32 -3.56 -4.92 2.36
N ARG A 33 -2.48 -5.70 2.37
CA ARG A 33 -1.47 -5.68 3.43
C ARG A 33 -0.42 -4.64 3.08
N VAL A 34 -0.21 -3.69 3.96
CA VAL A 34 0.89 -2.72 3.89
C VAL A 34 1.92 -3.13 4.94
N ASN A 35 3.18 -3.28 4.52
CA ASN A 35 4.29 -3.48 5.44
C ASN A 35 5.10 -2.19 5.52
N ILE A 36 5.35 -1.71 6.73
CA ILE A 36 6.17 -0.53 7.00
C ILE A 36 7.11 -0.88 8.14
N ASN A 37 8.42 -0.77 7.90
CA ASN A 37 9.48 -1.12 8.85
C ASN A 37 9.30 -2.50 9.51
N GLY A 38 8.80 -3.48 8.75
CA GLY A 38 8.53 -4.84 9.23
C GLY A 38 7.15 -5.04 9.86
N LYS A 39 6.47 -3.97 10.27
CA LYS A 39 5.10 -4.02 10.81
C LYS A 39 4.09 -4.19 9.70
N ALA A 40 3.21 -5.17 9.82
CA ALA A 40 2.13 -5.41 8.88
C ALA A 40 0.82 -4.80 9.37
N VAL A 41 0.17 -4.02 8.50
CA VAL A 41 -1.17 -3.50 8.70
C VAL A 41 -2.05 -3.86 7.50
N TYR A 42 -3.36 -3.92 7.72
CA TYR A 42 -4.32 -4.24 6.67
C TYR A 42 -5.30 -3.09 6.49
N VAL A 43 -5.44 -2.66 5.24
CA VAL A 43 -6.43 -1.67 4.82
C VAL A 43 -7.31 -2.27 3.74
N LYS A 44 -8.48 -1.68 3.52
CA LYS A 44 -9.37 -2.05 2.42
C LYS A 44 -9.38 -0.94 1.38
N THR A 45 -9.47 -1.33 0.12
CA THR A 45 -9.74 -0.37 -0.94
C THR A 45 -11.15 0.19 -0.83
N ASP A 46 -11.31 1.47 -1.13
CA ASP A 46 -12.60 2.14 -1.24
C ASP A 46 -13.33 1.80 -2.56
N SER A 47 -14.47 2.47 -2.82
CA SER A 47 -15.25 2.29 -4.06
C SER A 47 -14.48 2.64 -5.35
N ASN A 48 -13.43 3.45 -5.25
CA ASN A 48 -12.56 3.81 -6.36
C ASN A 48 -11.36 2.86 -6.50
N GLY A 49 -11.31 1.79 -5.69
CA GLY A 49 -10.18 0.88 -5.63
C GLY A 49 -8.96 1.47 -4.92
N THR A 50 -9.10 2.60 -4.22
CA THR A 50 -7.99 3.29 -3.57
C THR A 50 -7.79 2.76 -2.16
N TYR A 51 -6.56 2.44 -1.79
CA TYR A 51 -6.17 2.20 -0.40
C TYR A 51 -5.28 3.35 0.08
N THR A 52 -5.43 3.71 1.36
CA THR A 52 -4.58 4.70 2.02
C THR A 52 -4.27 4.20 3.42
N TYR A 53 -3.01 4.34 3.83
CA TYR A 53 -2.58 4.17 5.21
C TYR A 53 -1.63 5.30 5.59
N SER A 54 -1.76 5.80 6.82
CA SER A 54 -0.83 6.77 7.37
C SER A 54 -0.46 6.45 8.81
N GLU A 55 0.79 6.71 9.17
CA GLU A 55 1.26 6.65 10.55
C GLU A 55 2.38 7.66 10.79
N MET A 56 2.58 8.04 12.05
CA MET A 56 3.71 8.88 12.45
C MET A 56 4.97 8.02 12.54
N ILE A 57 6.05 8.46 11.89
CA ILE A 57 7.34 7.77 11.85
C ILE A 57 8.45 8.77 12.21
N THR A 58 9.28 8.38 13.17
CA THR A 58 10.40 9.20 13.68
C THR A 58 11.76 8.78 13.14
N VAL A 59 11.86 7.60 12.52
CA VAL A 59 13.11 7.09 11.94
C VAL A 59 13.37 7.68 10.56
N LYS A 60 14.65 7.90 10.22
CA LYS A 60 15.07 8.48 8.95
C LYS A 60 14.87 7.58 7.72
N THR A 61 14.82 6.27 7.94
CA THR A 61 14.72 5.29 6.87
C THR A 61 13.45 4.48 7.04
N ILE A 62 12.60 4.49 6.02
CA ILE A 62 11.30 3.84 6.00
C ILE A 62 11.30 2.78 4.91
N LYS A 63 11.28 1.51 5.31
CA LYS A 63 11.18 0.37 4.39
C LYS A 63 9.72 -0.01 4.24
N TYR A 64 9.22 -0.12 3.02
CA TYR A 64 7.83 -0.47 2.80
C TYR A 64 7.64 -1.36 1.58
N ASN A 65 6.55 -2.13 1.61
CA ASN A 65 6.01 -2.84 0.45
C ASN A 65 4.52 -3.13 0.67
N VAL A 66 3.82 -3.42 -0.42
CA VAL A 66 2.41 -3.79 -0.38
C VAL A 66 2.19 -5.19 -0.91
N TYR A 67 1.16 -5.84 -0.38
CA TYR A 67 0.81 -7.21 -0.71
C TYR A 67 -0.70 -7.38 -0.78
N TYR A 68 -1.13 -8.21 -1.70
CA TYR A 68 -2.49 -8.72 -1.79
C TYR A 68 -2.45 -10.26 -1.80
N GLY A 69 -3.27 -10.86 -0.93
CA GLY A 69 -3.32 -12.29 -0.67
C GLY A 69 -3.83 -13.16 -1.82
N GLY A 70 -4.45 -12.55 -2.82
CA GLY A 70 -5.30 -13.26 -3.76
C GLY A 70 -6.73 -13.42 -3.24
N SER A 71 -7.59 -13.90 -4.13
CA SER A 71 -8.97 -14.32 -3.85
C SER A 71 -9.38 -15.40 -4.86
N ALA A 72 -10.62 -15.86 -4.80
CA ALA A 72 -11.17 -16.79 -5.79
C ALA A 72 -11.08 -16.26 -7.24
N ASN A 73 -11.12 -14.93 -7.43
CA ASN A 73 -11.19 -14.32 -8.75
C ASN A 73 -9.88 -13.65 -9.20
N TYR A 74 -8.96 -13.40 -8.27
CA TYR A 74 -7.75 -12.60 -8.54
C TYR A 74 -6.52 -13.21 -7.89
N ASN A 75 -5.44 -13.32 -8.66
CA ASN A 75 -4.16 -13.80 -8.18
C ASN A 75 -3.57 -12.85 -7.11
N SER A 76 -2.71 -13.40 -6.26
CA SER A 76 -1.93 -12.61 -5.30
C SER A 76 -1.00 -11.62 -6.01
N TYR A 77 -0.64 -10.54 -5.32
CA TYR A 77 0.32 -9.55 -5.78
C TYR A 77 1.28 -9.18 -4.65
N THR A 78 2.56 -9.01 -4.97
CA THR A 78 3.57 -8.47 -4.04
C THR A 78 4.36 -7.40 -4.76
N SER A 79 4.42 -6.18 -4.20
CA SER A 79 5.32 -5.16 -4.73
C SER A 79 6.77 -5.44 -4.31
N SER A 80 7.71 -4.90 -5.07
CA SER A 80 9.10 -4.78 -4.60
C SER A 80 9.15 -4.03 -3.26
N LYS A 81 10.16 -4.35 -2.45
CA LYS A 81 10.49 -3.57 -1.27
C LYS A 81 11.19 -2.29 -1.68
N THR A 82 10.71 -1.18 -1.14
CA THR A 82 11.26 0.15 -1.39
C THR A 82 11.72 0.77 -0.08
N THR A 83 12.72 1.64 -0.17
CA THR A 83 13.23 2.42 0.96
C THR A 83 13.04 3.90 0.66
N LEU A 84 12.39 4.62 1.57
CA LEU A 84 12.35 6.08 1.59
C LEU A 84 13.32 6.58 2.67
N THR A 85 14.23 7.47 2.28
CA THR A 85 15.10 8.18 3.23
C THR A 85 14.60 9.61 3.35
N VAL A 86 14.26 10.03 4.56
CA VAL A 86 13.80 11.40 4.85
C VAL A 86 15.00 12.23 5.34
N ALA A 87 15.09 13.47 4.85
CA ALA A 87 16.18 14.40 5.18
C ALA A 87 16.02 15.00 6.58
#